data_AF-A0A2E6LG44-F1
#
_entry.id   AF-A0A2E6LG44-F1
#
_cell.length_a   1.000
_cell.length_b   1.000
_cell.length_c   1.000
_cell.angle_alpha   90.00
_cell.angle_beta   90.00
_cell.angle_gamma   90.00
#
_symmetry.space_group_name_H-M   'P 1'
#
loop_
_entity.id
_entity.type
_entity.pdbx_description
1 polymer ?
#
loop_
_entity_poly.entity_id
_entity_poly.type
_entity_poly.pdbx_seq_one_letter_code
_entity_poly.pdbx_strand_id
1 'polypeptide(L)'
;MKTKNDYWRNILYAYCFIIIGLILLFFRINTLPEIPQLFGVLIFNGIGIYFLIKAVRIYQRLEDKKIYPSQLDFLNKLAFKLYSDKNKFRKTFIVATIVGLTLGVFLGYYME
;
A
#
# COMPACT_ATOMS: atom_id res chain seq x y z
N MET A 1 -10.72 0.46 -21.90
CA MET A 1 -9.57 -0.38 -21.47
C MET A 1 -8.86 0.31 -20.31
N LYS A 2 -8.44 -0.43 -19.28
CA LYS A 2 -7.59 0.13 -18.21
C LYS A 2 -6.14 0.15 -18.68
N THR A 3 -5.43 1.25 -18.47
CA THR A 3 -4.09 1.48 -19.01
C THR A 3 -2.99 1.29 -17.96
N LYS A 4 -1.74 1.16 -18.41
CA LYS A 4 -0.57 1.23 -17.52
C LYS A 4 -0.50 2.56 -16.77
N ASN A 5 -0.97 3.65 -17.39
CA ASN A 5 -1.05 4.96 -16.74
C ASN A 5 -2.06 4.95 -15.59
N ASP A 6 -3.20 4.27 -15.74
CA ASP A 6 -4.17 4.11 -14.64
C ASP A 6 -3.56 3.34 -13.47
N TYR A 7 -2.74 2.32 -13.72
CA TYR A 7 -2.00 1.61 -12.67
C TYR A 7 -1.11 2.58 -11.88
N TRP A 8 -0.23 3.30 -12.57
CA TRP A 8 0.72 4.23 -11.95
C TRP A 8 0.03 5.38 -11.22
N ARG A 9 -1.09 5.88 -11.75
CA ARG A 9 -1.89 6.91 -11.07
C ARG A 9 -2.46 6.41 -9.73
N ASN A 10 -2.95 5.16 -9.67
CA ASN A 10 -3.44 4.59 -8.41
C ASN A 10 -2.29 4.28 -7.44
N ILE A 11 -1.12 3.87 -7.94
CA ILE A 11 0.09 3.72 -7.10
C ILE A 11 0.50 5.07 -6.51
N LEU A 12 0.53 6.13 -7.31
CA LEU A 12 0.84 7.48 -6.85
C LEU A 12 -0.14 7.93 -5.75
N TYR A 13 -1.44 7.78 -5.97
CA TYR A 13 -2.45 8.09 -4.95
C TYR A 13 -2.23 7.30 -3.67
N ALA A 14 -2.00 5.99 -3.78
CA ALA A 14 -1.71 5.17 -2.61
C ALA A 14 -0.54 5.72 -1.79
N TYR A 15 0.58 6.05 -2.45
CA TYR A 15 1.74 6.63 -1.78
C TYR A 15 1.43 7.99 -1.15
N CYS A 16 0.72 8.89 -1.85
CA CYS A 16 0.33 10.18 -1.27
C CYS A 16 -0.46 10.00 0.03
N PHE A 17 -1.47 9.13 0.03
CA PHE A 17 -2.31 8.88 1.22
C PHE A 17 -1.52 8.22 2.35
N ILE A 18 -0.67 7.23 2.05
CA ILE A 18 0.18 6.57 3.06
C ILE A 18 1.16 7.58 3.67
N ILE A 19 1.83 8.40 2.84
CA ILE A 19 2.77 9.42 3.30
C ILE A 19 2.07 10.44 4.20
N ILE A 20 0.87 10.91 3.85
CA ILE A 20 0.10 11.81 4.72
C ILE A 20 -0.23 11.12 6.06
N GLY A 21 -0.65 9.85 6.02
CA GLY A 21 -0.88 9.08 7.24
C GLY A 21 0.38 8.95 8.11
N LEU A 22 1.55 8.76 7.51
CA LEU A 22 2.83 8.73 8.24
C LEU A 22 3.21 10.11 8.80
N ILE A 23 3.02 11.19 8.04
CA ILE A 23 3.25 12.56 8.52
C ILE A 23 2.36 12.83 9.73
N LEU A 24 1.08 12.45 9.68
CA LEU A 24 0.17 12.57 10.82
C LEU A 24 0.60 11.71 12.00
N LEU A 25 1.32 10.61 11.80
CA LEU A 25 1.83 9.79 12.90
C LEU A 25 3.06 10.42 13.56
N PHE A 26 4.01 10.93 12.77
CA PHE A 26 5.31 11.43 13.26
C PHE A 26 5.30 12.90 13.67
N PHE A 27 4.51 13.74 13.02
CA PHE A 27 4.41 15.15 13.36
C PHE A 27 3.21 15.33 14.28
N ARG A 28 3.47 15.37 15.60
CA ARG A 28 2.47 15.72 16.61
C ARG A 28 1.97 17.13 16.33
N ILE A 29 0.77 17.23 15.77
CA ILE A 29 0.12 18.51 15.58
C ILE A 29 -0.37 18.91 16.96
N ASN A 30 0.37 19.77 17.66
CA ASN A 30 0.11 20.17 19.05
C ASN A 30 -1.30 20.76 19.30
N THR A 31 -2.06 21.05 18.22
CA THR A 31 -3.44 21.54 18.27
C THR A 31 -4.50 20.44 18.21
N LEU A 32 -4.13 19.18 17.94
CA LEU A 32 -5.04 18.04 17.87
C LEU A 32 -4.80 17.08 19.04
N PRO A 33 -5.86 16.65 19.75
CA PRO A 33 -5.75 15.56 20.70
C PRO A 33 -5.29 14.26 20.00
N GLU A 34 -4.56 13.40 20.71
CA GLU A 34 -3.93 12.20 20.14
C GLU A 34 -4.93 11.24 19.48
N ILE A 35 -6.09 11.06 20.09
CA ILE A 35 -7.14 10.14 19.60
C ILE A 35 -7.61 10.55 18.19
N PRO A 36 -8.09 11.79 17.95
CA PRO A 36 -8.37 12.31 16.61
C PRO A 36 -7.22 12.18 15.61
N GLN A 37 -5.98 12.41 16.03
CA GLN A 37 -4.81 12.31 15.17
C GLN A 37 -4.60 10.85 14.70
N LEU A 38 -4.69 9.88 15.61
CA LEU A 38 -4.62 8.45 15.29
C LEU A 38 -5.78 7.98 14.39
N PHE A 39 -6.99 8.50 14.60
CA PHE A 39 -8.11 8.26 13.67
C PHE A 39 -7.79 8.79 12.26
N GLY A 40 -7.18 9.98 12.16
CA GLY A 40 -6.68 10.50 10.90
C GLY A 40 -5.69 9.56 10.22
N VAL A 41 -4.68 9.09 10.96
CA VAL A 41 -3.69 8.10 10.45
C VAL A 41 -4.38 6.86 9.88
N LEU A 42 -5.37 6.31 10.59
CA LEU A 42 -6.12 5.14 10.14
C LEU A 42 -6.89 5.40 8.84
N ILE A 43 -7.56 6.55 8.73
CA ILE A 43 -8.32 6.93 7.54
C ILE A 43 -7.40 7.08 6.33
N PHE A 44 -6.32 7.85 6.46
CA PHE A 44 -5.38 8.09 5.35
C PHE A 44 -4.71 6.80 4.90
N ASN A 45 -4.23 5.95 5.81
CA ASN A 45 -3.64 4.66 5.45
C ASN A 45 -4.69 3.71 4.84
N GLY A 46 -5.92 3.69 5.35
CA GLY A 46 -7.02 2.90 4.78
C GLY A 46 -7.34 3.28 3.32
N ILE A 47 -7.38 4.59 3.02
CA ILE A 47 -7.55 5.09 1.66
C ILE A 47 -6.34 4.70 0.79
N GLY A 48 -5.12 4.80 1.31
CA GLY A 48 -3.91 4.37 0.61
C GLY A 48 -3.96 2.89 0.22
N ILE A 49 -4.35 2.03 1.16
CA ILE A 49 -4.56 0.60 0.93
C ILE A 49 -5.64 0.36 -0.14
N TYR A 50 -6.75 1.09 -0.10
CA TYR A 50 -7.80 1.00 -1.12
C TYR A 50 -7.23 1.26 -2.53
N PHE A 51 -6.40 2.29 -2.69
CA PHE A 51 -5.76 2.59 -3.97
C PHE A 51 -4.74 1.53 -4.39
N LEU A 52 -4.00 0.91 -3.46
CA LEU A 52 -3.12 -0.23 -3.75
C LEU A 52 -3.91 -1.43 -4.30
N ILE A 53 -5.01 -1.79 -3.63
CA ILE A 53 -5.88 -2.90 -4.09
C ILE A 53 -6.44 -2.59 -5.47
N LYS A 54 -6.81 -1.33 -5.74
CA LYS A 54 -7.30 -0.88 -7.03
C LYS A 54 -6.20 -0.96 -8.11
N ALA A 55 -4.97 -0.57 -7.79
CA ALA A 55 -3.81 -0.71 -8.68
C ALA A 55 -3.55 -2.17 -9.03
N VAL A 56 -3.58 -3.08 -8.05
CA VAL A 56 -3.40 -4.53 -8.30
C VAL A 56 -4.52 -5.08 -9.19
N ARG A 57 -5.78 -4.69 -8.97
CA ARG A 57 -6.88 -5.08 -9.88
C ARG A 57 -6.71 -4.55 -11.30
N ILE A 58 -6.11 -3.37 -11.47
CA ILE A 58 -5.78 -2.83 -12.80
C ILE A 58 -4.69 -3.70 -13.42
N TYR A 59 -3.60 -3.96 -12.69
CA TYR A 59 -2.50 -4.81 -13.16
C TYR A 59 -2.98 -6.19 -13.61
N GLN A 60 -3.87 -6.83 -12.85
CA GLN A 60 -4.45 -8.13 -13.19
C GLN A 60 -5.21 -8.12 -14.53
N ARG A 61 -5.77 -6.97 -14.94
CA ARG A 61 -6.52 -6.80 -16.18
C ARG A 61 -5.69 -6.30 -17.38
N LEU A 62 -4.44 -5.90 -17.17
CA LEU A 62 -3.55 -5.49 -18.27
C LEU A 62 -3.20 -6.71 -19.14
N GLU A 63 -3.22 -6.54 -20.46
CA GLU A 63 -2.74 -7.58 -21.39
C GLU A 63 -1.22 -7.73 -21.29
N ASP A 64 -0.49 -6.62 -21.34
CA ASP A 64 0.95 -6.59 -21.09
C ASP A 64 1.26 -6.33 -19.61
N LYS A 65 1.89 -7.31 -18.96
CA LYS A 65 2.30 -7.26 -17.55
C LYS A 65 3.61 -6.50 -17.32
N LYS A 66 4.28 -6.00 -18.36
CA LYS A 66 5.49 -5.18 -18.21
C LYS A 66 5.12 -3.74 -17.84
N ILE A 67 5.22 -3.41 -16.56
CA ILE A 67 4.96 -2.05 -16.04
C ILE A 67 6.24 -1.29 -15.74
N TYR A 68 7.34 -1.99 -15.50
CA TYR A 68 8.67 -1.44 -15.24
C TYR A 68 9.54 -1.49 -16.49
N PRO A 69 10.51 -0.55 -16.64
CA PRO A 69 11.48 -0.58 -17.73
C PRO A 69 12.32 -1.87 -17.70
N SER A 70 12.91 -2.24 -18.84
CA SER A 70 13.67 -3.50 -19.01
C SER A 70 14.84 -3.65 -18.03
N GLN A 71 15.46 -2.54 -17.63
CA GLN A 71 16.52 -2.49 -16.62
C GLN A 71 16.06 -3.03 -15.25
N LEU A 72 14.74 -3.00 -14.99
CA LEU A 72 14.10 -3.44 -13.75
C LEU A 72 13.20 -4.66 -13.98
N ASP A 73 13.56 -5.54 -14.93
CA ASP A 73 12.74 -6.70 -15.27
C ASP A 73 12.50 -7.66 -14.09
N PHE A 74 13.39 -7.66 -13.10
CA PHE A 74 13.17 -8.38 -11.84
C PHE A 74 11.91 -7.91 -11.11
N LEU A 75 11.57 -6.61 -11.15
CA LEU A 75 10.35 -6.06 -10.58
C LEU A 75 9.12 -6.53 -11.36
N ASN A 76 9.21 -6.62 -12.69
CA ASN A 76 8.14 -7.20 -13.51
C ASN A 76 7.90 -8.68 -13.14
N LYS A 77 8.96 -9.47 -12.99
CA LYS A 77 8.88 -10.88 -12.57
C LYS A 77 8.27 -11.02 -11.18
N LEU A 78 8.67 -10.18 -10.24
CA LEU A 78 8.16 -10.17 -8.88
C LEU A 78 6.68 -9.75 -8.83
N ALA A 79 6.33 -8.68 -9.54
CA ALA A 79 4.94 -8.23 -9.69
C ALA A 79 4.06 -9.31 -10.34
N PHE A 80 4.56 -10.00 -11.36
CA PHE A 80 3.85 -11.13 -11.96
C PHE A 80 3.63 -12.25 -10.94
N LYS A 81 4.69 -12.65 -10.21
CA LYS A 81 4.62 -13.74 -9.22
C LYS A 81 3.66 -13.44 -8.07
N LEU A 82 3.56 -12.19 -7.63
CA LEU A 82 2.78 -11.81 -6.45
C LEU A 82 1.36 -11.32 -6.77
N TYR A 83 1.17 -10.67 -7.93
CA TYR A 83 -0.05 -9.91 -8.21
C TYR A 83 -0.91 -10.48 -9.33
N SER A 84 -0.40 -11.39 -10.18
CA SER A 84 -1.15 -11.87 -11.35
C SER A 84 -2.39 -12.69 -10.95
N ASP A 85 -2.29 -13.50 -9.90
CA ASP A 85 -3.37 -14.32 -9.37
C ASP A 85 -4.06 -13.60 -8.19
N LYS A 86 -5.37 -13.43 -8.30
CA LYS A 86 -6.23 -12.79 -7.30
C LYS A 86 -6.23 -13.52 -5.95
N ASN A 87 -6.23 -14.85 -5.95
CA ASN A 87 -6.22 -15.65 -4.72
C ASN A 87 -4.85 -15.59 -4.05
N LYS A 88 -3.79 -15.65 -4.85
CA LYS A 88 -2.41 -15.53 -4.36
C LYS A 88 -2.14 -14.14 -3.79
N PHE A 89 -2.59 -13.09 -4.47
CA PHE A 89 -2.52 -11.73 -3.97
C PHE A 89 -3.27 -11.59 -2.65
N ARG A 90 -4.51 -12.09 -2.56
CA ARG A 90 -5.31 -12.02 -1.32
C ARG A 90 -4.60 -12.71 -0.15
N LYS A 91 -4.06 -13.91 -0.35
CA LYS A 91 -3.30 -14.63 0.69
C LYS A 91 -2.06 -13.83 1.12
N THR A 92 -1.27 -13.37 0.14
CA THR A 92 -0.05 -12.60 0.39
C THR A 92 -0.36 -11.31 1.14
N PHE A 93 -1.41 -10.59 0.73
CA PHE A 93 -1.85 -9.36 1.36
C PHE A 93 -2.29 -9.59 2.80
N ILE A 94 -3.09 -10.62 3.08
CA ILE A 94 -3.51 -10.97 4.44
C ILE A 94 -2.30 -11.29 5.32
N VAL A 95 -1.38 -12.14 4.83
CA VAL A 95 -0.16 -12.50 5.56
C VAL A 95 0.69 -11.26 5.84
N ALA A 96 0.91 -10.40 4.84
CA ALA A 96 1.66 -9.16 5.02
C ALA A 96 1.01 -8.21 6.04
N THR A 97 -0.32 -8.09 6.04
CA THR A 97 -1.06 -7.29 7.01
C THR A 97 -0.92 -7.85 8.43
N ILE A 98 -1.06 -9.17 8.61
CA ILE A 98 -0.89 -9.81 9.92
C ILE A 98 0.54 -9.60 10.43
N VAL A 99 1.55 -9.89 9.60
CA VAL A 99 2.96 -9.70 9.96
C VAL A 99 3.25 -8.23 10.30
N GLY A 100 2.74 -7.29 9.51
CA GLY A 100 2.89 -5.86 9.77
C GLY A 100 2.24 -5.42 11.09
N LEU A 101 1.04 -5.92 11.40
CA LEU A 101 0.37 -5.65 12.68
C LEU A 101 1.15 -6.23 13.86
N THR A 102 1.60 -7.49 13.77
CA THR A 102 2.39 -8.13 14.82
C THR A 102 3.69 -7.38 15.08
N LEU A 103 4.40 -6.97 14.01
CA LEU A 103 5.61 -6.16 14.13
C LEU A 103 5.32 -4.79 14.74
N GLY A 104 4.23 -4.13 14.34
CA GLY A 104 3.82 -2.84 14.90
C GLY A 104 3.55 -2.91 16.40
N VAL A 105 2.82 -3.94 16.85
CA VAL A 105 2.56 -4.18 18.29
C VAL A 105 3.87 -4.47 19.03
N PHE A 106 4.72 -5.33 18.47
CA PHE A 106 6.00 -5.68 19.10
C PHE A 106 6.92 -4.47 19.24
N LEU A 107 7.07 -3.67 18.18
CA LEU A 107 7.89 -2.46 18.21
C LEU A 107 7.31 -1.39 19.14
N GLY A 108 5.98 -1.22 19.16
CA GLY A 108 5.33 -0.30 20.09
C GLY A 108 5.58 -0.68 21.55
N TYR A 109 5.46 -1.96 21.89
CA TYR A 109 5.67 -2.44 23.25
C TYR A 109 7.14 -2.39 23.72
N TYR A 110 8.11 -2.54 22.80
CA TYR A 110 9.54 -2.49 23.13
C TYR A 110 10.14 -1.07 23.11
N MET A 111 9.44 -0.10 22.55
CA MET A 111 9.89 1.31 22.52
C MET A 111 9.21 2.19 23.59
N GLU A 112 8.22 1.67 24.32
CA GLU A 112 7.79 2.19 25.64
C GLU A 112 8.72 1.70 26.76
#